data_AF-A0AA40E6L0-F1
#
_entry.id   AF-A0AA40E6L0-F1
#
_cell.length_a   1.000
_cell.length_b   1.000
_cell.length_c   1.000
_cell.angle_alpha   90.00
_cell.angle_beta   90.00
_cell.angle_gamma   90.00
#
_symmetry.space_group_name_H-M   'P 1'
#
loop_
_entity.id
_entity.type
_entity.pdbx_description
1 polymer ?
#
loop_
_entity_poly.entity_id
_entity_poly.type
_entity_poly.pdbx_seq_one_letter_code
_entity_poly.pdbx_strand_id
1 'polypeptide(L)'
;AKLAWPILVIEAGFSQSLGELYITMRRWFSMSNHEVKIVLLAKFNTPMLRQIITITRNTTTNPTSYNVTSGALVLSFRLLFLRDPGPGEGDFVFSVQELEEYAEDVWAQV
;
A
#
# COMPACT_ATOMS: atom_id res chain seq x y z
N ALA A 1 28.65 -12.71 -24.19
CA ALA A 1 27.74 -12.25 -25.26
C ALA A 1 26.94 -11.07 -24.72
N LYS A 2 26.91 -9.92 -25.42
CA LYS A 2 26.00 -8.83 -25.08
C LYS A 2 24.59 -9.31 -25.43
N LEU A 3 23.71 -9.42 -24.44
CA LEU A 3 22.31 -9.78 -24.71
C LEU A 3 21.71 -8.70 -25.62
N ALA A 4 21.07 -9.13 -26.71
CA ALA A 4 20.32 -8.23 -27.60
C ALA A 4 19.19 -7.56 -26.82
N TRP A 5 18.76 -6.38 -27.26
CA TRP A 5 17.62 -5.72 -26.65
C TRP A 5 16.35 -6.56 -26.85
N PRO A 6 15.44 -6.57 -25.85
CA PRO A 6 14.15 -7.24 -26.01
C PRO A 6 13.29 -6.52 -27.04
N ILE A 7 12.46 -7.25 -27.78
CA ILE A 7 11.50 -6.67 -28.73
C ILE A 7 10.31 -6.04 -27.98
N LEU A 8 9.92 -6.63 -26.85
CA LEU A 8 8.81 -6.23 -26.00
C LEU A 8 9.31 -5.96 -24.58
N VAL A 9 8.93 -4.81 -24.03
CA VAL A 9 9.14 -4.44 -22.63
C VAL A 9 7.78 -4.18 -21.97
N ILE A 10 7.62 -4.62 -20.72
CA ILE A 10 6.48 -4.27 -19.86
C ILE A 10 7.01 -3.45 -18.71
N GLU A 11 6.52 -2.22 -18.55
CA GLU A 11 6.86 -1.33 -17.45
C GLU A 11 5.63 -1.08 -16.59
N ALA A 12 5.74 -1.40 -15.30
CA ALA A 12 4.63 -1.36 -14.38
C ALA A 12 4.91 -0.35 -13.26
N GLY A 13 4.01 0.62 -13.07
CA GLY A 13 4.21 1.72 -12.14
C GLY A 13 3.02 1.94 -11.21
N PHE A 14 3.30 1.99 -9.91
CA PHE A 14 2.31 2.19 -8.86
C PHE A 14 2.26 3.65 -8.40
N SER A 15 3.39 4.20 -7.96
CA SER A 15 3.50 5.59 -7.47
C SER A 15 3.79 6.61 -8.57
N GLN A 16 4.28 6.18 -9.74
CA GLN A 16 4.60 7.06 -10.85
C GLN A 16 3.34 7.64 -11.50
N SER A 17 3.40 8.90 -11.90
CA SER A 17 2.43 9.51 -12.80
C SER A 17 2.48 8.85 -14.19
N LEU A 18 1.40 9.02 -14.97
CA LEU A 18 1.38 8.53 -16.35
C LEU A 18 2.46 9.22 -17.21
N GLY A 19 2.76 10.50 -16.94
CA GLY A 19 3.81 11.26 -17.63
C GLY A 19 5.21 10.67 -17.41
N GLU A 20 5.52 10.23 -16.20
CA GLU A 20 6.78 9.56 -15.89
C GLU A 20 6.91 8.20 -16.57
N LEU A 21 5.83 7.42 -16.64
CA LEU A 21 5.83 6.15 -17.39
C LEU A 21 6.04 6.36 -18.89
N TYR A 22 5.48 7.42 -19.47
CA TYR A 22 5.79 7.81 -20.86
C TYR A 22 7.26 8.20 -21.04
N ILE A 23 7.88 8.87 -20.06
CA ILE A 23 9.32 9.17 -20.12
C ILE A 23 10.13 7.86 -20.12
N THR A 24 9.79 6.89 -19.26
CA THR A 24 10.42 5.56 -19.25
C THR A 24 10.28 4.86 -20.61
N MET A 25 9.10 4.87 -21.20
CA MET A 25 8.85 4.34 -22.55
C MET A 25 9.77 4.98 -23.61
N ARG A 26 9.87 6.32 -23.63
CA ARG A 26 10.75 7.02 -24.59
C ARG A 26 12.22 6.65 -24.40
N ARG A 27 12.65 6.46 -23.15
CA ARG A 27 14.01 6.01 -22.83
C ARG A 27 14.28 4.62 -23.40
N TRP A 28 13.36 3.67 -23.27
CA TRP A 28 13.54 2.32 -23.85
C TRP A 28 13.75 2.36 -25.37
N PHE A 29 12.95 3.14 -26.09
CA PHE A 29 13.14 3.31 -27.53
C PHE A 29 14.47 3.99 -27.87
N SER A 30 14.81 5.08 -27.17
CA SER A 30 16.01 5.86 -27.46
C SER A 30 17.30 5.10 -27.12
N MET A 31 17.38 4.48 -25.94
CA MET A 31 18.59 3.78 -25.48
C MET A 31 18.86 2.50 -26.27
N SER A 32 17.80 1.85 -26.76
CA SER A 32 17.92 0.67 -27.62
C SER A 32 18.10 1.00 -29.10
N ASN A 33 18.19 2.27 -29.49
CA ASN A 33 18.16 2.69 -30.90
C ASN A 33 16.99 2.03 -31.68
N HIS A 34 15.81 2.01 -31.06
CA HIS A 34 14.60 1.37 -31.55
C HIS A 34 14.71 -0.15 -31.79
N GLU A 35 15.67 -0.87 -31.19
CA GLU A 35 15.65 -2.34 -31.18
C GLU A 35 14.46 -2.87 -30.36
N VAL A 36 14.10 -2.19 -29.26
CA VAL A 36 12.79 -2.36 -28.62
C VAL A 36 11.71 -1.84 -29.57
N LYS A 37 10.68 -2.65 -29.83
CA LYS A 37 9.59 -2.31 -30.75
C LYS A 37 8.28 -2.00 -30.04
N ILE A 38 8.06 -2.60 -28.87
CA ILE A 38 6.83 -2.45 -28.10
C ILE A 38 7.18 -2.21 -26.64
N VAL A 39 6.53 -1.21 -26.03
CA VAL A 39 6.56 -0.97 -24.59
C VAL A 39 5.12 -0.91 -24.09
N LEU A 40 4.74 -1.82 -23.20
CA LEU A 40 3.44 -1.81 -22.54
C LEU A 40 3.57 -1.13 -21.17
N LEU A 41 2.83 -0.04 -20.97
CA LEU A 41 2.78 0.66 -19.69
C LEU A 41 1.59 0.15 -18.89
N ALA A 42 1.85 -0.50 -17.76
CA ALA A 42 0.84 -0.91 -16.79
C ALA A 42 0.81 0.09 -15.63
N LYS A 43 -0.12 1.04 -15.69
CA LYS A 43 -0.36 1.99 -14.60
C LYS A 43 -1.35 1.40 -13.61
N PHE A 44 -0.95 1.27 -12.36
CA PHE A 44 -1.86 0.93 -11.27
C PHE A 44 -2.43 2.20 -10.65
N ASN A 45 -3.67 2.14 -10.18
CA ASN A 45 -4.27 3.21 -9.41
C ASN A 45 -3.47 3.44 -8.14
N THR A 46 -3.34 4.70 -7.75
CA THR A 46 -2.75 5.07 -6.47
C THR A 46 -3.57 4.42 -5.35
N PRO A 47 -2.91 3.95 -4.28
CA PRO A 47 -3.62 3.42 -3.14
C PRO A 47 -4.47 4.55 -2.55
N MET A 48 -5.76 4.28 -2.36
CA MET A 48 -6.63 5.21 -1.67
C MET A 48 -6.53 4.95 -0.17
N LEU A 49 -6.24 5.98 0.60
CA LEU A 49 -6.33 5.92 2.05
C LEU A 49 -7.79 5.65 2.44
N ARG A 50 -8.04 4.47 3.00
CA ARG A 50 -9.40 4.05 3.38
C ARG A 50 -9.78 4.44 4.79
N GLN A 51 -8.82 4.41 5.71
CA GLN A 51 -9.09 4.67 7.12
C GLN A 51 -7.87 5.34 7.75
N ILE A 52 -8.15 6.31 8.61
CA ILE A 52 -7.18 6.91 9.53
C ILE A 52 -7.68 6.60 10.93
N ILE A 53 -6.85 5.92 11.71
CA ILE A 53 -7.04 5.74 13.15
C ILE A 53 -6.11 6.72 13.84
N THR A 54 -6.63 7.48 14.79
CA THR A 54 -5.83 8.31 15.69
C THR A 54 -6.08 7.84 17.11
N ILE A 55 -5.00 7.56 17.83
CA ILE A 55 -5.06 7.20 19.25
C ILE A 55 -4.45 8.34 20.05
N THR A 56 -5.22 8.89 20.99
CA THR A 56 -4.77 9.95 21.88
C THR A 56 -4.69 9.41 23.31
N ARG A 57 -3.55 9.60 23.97
CA ARG A 57 -3.35 9.24 25.38
C ARG A 57 -3.81 10.37 26.31
N ASN A 58 -4.59 10.03 27.33
CA ASN A 58 -5.03 10.94 28.38
C ASN A 58 -4.50 10.47 29.75
N THR A 59 -3.47 11.17 30.25
CA THR A 59 -2.82 10.89 31.53
C THR A 59 -3.50 11.55 32.73
N THR A 60 -4.58 12.31 32.52
CA THR A 60 -5.31 12.97 33.63
C THR A 60 -6.28 12.02 34.34
N THR A 61 -6.54 10.85 33.76
CA THR A 61 -7.36 9.79 34.35
C THR A 61 -6.48 8.76 35.07
N ASN A 62 -7.03 8.12 36.11
CA ASN A 62 -6.40 6.98 36.77
C ASN A 62 -7.38 5.79 36.79
N PRO A 63 -7.17 4.74 35.96
CA PRO A 63 -6.01 4.53 35.08
C PRO A 63 -5.95 5.51 33.90
N THR A 64 -4.76 5.62 33.27
CA THR A 64 -4.59 6.37 32.00
C THR A 64 -5.58 5.84 30.98
N SER A 65 -6.25 6.73 30.26
CA SER A 65 -7.23 6.37 29.24
C SER A 65 -6.70 6.68 27.85
N TYR A 66 -7.21 5.95 26.86
CA TYR A 66 -6.91 6.16 25.45
C TYR A 66 -8.20 6.50 24.72
N ASN A 67 -8.10 7.37 23.72
CA ASN A 67 -9.21 7.70 22.83
C ASN A 67 -8.84 7.29 21.42
N VAL A 68 -9.57 6.32 20.86
CA VAL A 68 -9.41 5.85 19.49
C VAL A 68 -10.48 6.49 18.60
N THR A 69 -10.05 7.18 17.55
CA THR A 69 -10.96 7.75 16.55
C THR A 69 -11.29 6.73 15.45
N SER A 70 -12.41 6.94 14.76
CA SER A 70 -12.81 6.15 13.58
C SER A 70 -13.11 4.66 13.84
N GLY A 71 -13.23 4.23 15.10
CA GLY A 71 -13.62 2.88 15.49
C GLY A 71 -12.53 1.82 15.28
N ALA A 72 -12.94 0.58 15.06
CA ALA A 72 -12.03 -0.54 14.79
C ALA A 72 -11.27 -0.33 13.47
N LEU A 73 -9.99 -0.68 13.43
CA LEU A 73 -9.22 -0.74 12.19
C LEU A 73 -9.60 -2.00 11.42
N VAL A 74 -10.13 -1.83 10.20
CA VAL A 74 -10.52 -2.96 9.36
C VAL A 74 -9.64 -3.01 8.11
N LEU A 75 -8.77 -4.01 8.04
CA LEU A 75 -8.02 -4.31 6.83
C LEU A 75 -8.79 -5.34 6.01
N SER A 76 -9.41 -4.88 4.93
CA SER A 76 -10.22 -5.75 4.09
C SER A 76 -9.37 -6.85 3.44
N PHE A 77 -9.78 -8.10 3.63
CA PHE A 77 -9.15 -9.27 3.05
C PHE A 77 -9.02 -9.14 1.54
N ARG A 78 -10.12 -8.76 0.88
CA ARG A 78 -10.17 -8.62 -0.58
C ARG A 78 -9.19 -7.58 -1.09
N LEU A 79 -8.94 -6.51 -0.34
CA LEU A 79 -8.01 -5.46 -0.75
C LEU A 79 -6.56 -5.84 -0.49
N LEU A 80 -6.28 -6.62 0.55
CA LEU A 80 -4.95 -7.10 0.86
C LEU A 80 -4.51 -8.24 -0.08
N PHE A 81 -5.40 -9.20 -0.33
CA PHE A 81 -5.08 -10.42 -1.08
C PHE A 81 -5.58 -10.41 -2.53
N LEU A 82 -6.33 -9.37 -2.93
CA LEU A 82 -6.88 -9.20 -4.28
C LEU A 82 -7.74 -10.39 -4.75
N ARG A 83 -8.41 -11.08 -3.82
CA ARG A 83 -9.31 -12.20 -4.08
C ARG A 83 -10.42 -12.31 -3.03
N ASP A 84 -11.39 -13.17 -3.31
CA ASP A 84 -12.47 -13.52 -2.38
C ASP A 84 -11.90 -14.36 -1.21
N PRO A 85 -12.39 -14.17 0.02
CA PRO A 85 -12.00 -15.01 1.16
C PRO A 85 -12.53 -16.44 0.99
N GLY A 86 -11.70 -17.41 1.35
CA GLY A 86 -12.09 -18.81 1.48
C GLY A 86 -12.64 -19.13 2.88
N PRO A 87 -12.95 -20.42 3.16
CA PRO A 87 -13.40 -20.85 4.48
C PRO A 87 -12.38 -20.50 5.57
N GLY A 88 -12.82 -19.76 6.61
CA GLY A 88 -11.97 -19.34 7.71
C GLY A 88 -11.14 -18.08 7.44
N GLU A 89 -11.24 -17.50 6.24
CA GLU A 89 -10.61 -16.23 5.92
C GLU A 89 -11.62 -15.07 6.03
N GLY A 90 -11.12 -13.90 6.43
CA GLY A 90 -11.96 -12.71 6.60
C GLY A 90 -11.10 -11.47 6.78
N ASP A 91 -11.78 -10.33 6.94
CA ASP A 91 -11.10 -9.07 7.20
C ASP A 91 -10.30 -9.17 8.51
N PHE A 92 -9.13 -8.53 8.56
CA PHE A 92 -8.43 -8.34 9.82
C PHE A 92 -9.08 -7.16 10.53
N VAL A 93 -9.72 -7.44 11.66
CA VAL A 93 -10.39 -6.44 12.48
C VAL A 93 -9.59 -6.28 13.76
N PHE A 94 -8.97 -5.12 13.93
CA PHE A 94 -8.40 -4.71 15.21
C PHE A 94 -9.46 -3.86 15.92
N SER A 95 -10.04 -4.41 16.97
CA SER A 95 -11.06 -3.76 17.77
C SER A 95 -10.51 -2.50 18.44
N VAL A 96 -11.43 -1.62 18.89
CA VAL A 96 -11.04 -0.44 19.68
C VAL A 96 -10.25 -0.86 20.91
N GLN A 97 -10.69 -1.91 21.60
CA GLN A 97 -10.00 -2.42 22.78
C GLN A 97 -8.57 -2.88 22.47
N GLU A 98 -8.36 -3.67 21.41
CA GLU A 98 -7.00 -4.11 21.01
C GLU A 98 -6.11 -2.92 20.62
N LEU A 99 -6.70 -1.87 20.04
CA LEU A 99 -5.98 -0.63 19.73
C LEU A 99 -5.61 0.17 21.00
N GLU A 100 -6.46 0.17 22.02
CA GLU A 100 -6.17 0.76 23.33
C GLU A 100 -5.07 -0.04 24.07
N GLU A 101 -5.15 -1.37 24.06
CA GLU A 101 -4.12 -2.26 24.61
C GLU A 101 -2.77 -2.07 23.91
N TYR A 102 -2.78 -2.02 22.57
CA TYR A 102 -1.58 -1.70 21.78
C TYR A 102 -1.01 -0.32 22.16
N ALA A 103 -1.86 0.67 22.39
CA ALA A 103 -1.41 1.99 22.84
C ALA A 103 -0.82 1.94 24.25
N GLU A 104 -1.38 1.16 25.16
CA GLU A 104 -0.78 0.95 26.48
C GLU A 104 0.64 0.38 26.38
N ASP A 105 0.83 -0.68 25.59
CA ASP A 105 2.12 -1.32 25.37
C ASP A 105 3.15 -0.36 24.75
N VAL A 106 2.75 0.39 23.71
CA VAL A 106 3.62 1.33 23.01
C VAL A 106 4.08 2.46 23.94
N TRP A 107 3.17 3.03 24.72
CA TRP A 107 3.48 4.15 25.61
C TRP A 107 4.11 3.73 26.95
N ALA A 108 4.06 2.45 27.33
CA ALA A 108 4.83 1.91 28.44
C ALA A 108 6.34 1.80 28.12
N GLN A 109 6.72 1.82 26.84
CA GLN A 109 8.10 1.75 26.35
C GLN A 109 8.79 3.13 26.24
N VAL A 110 8.08 4.23 26.55
CA VAL A 110 8.54 5.63 26.42
C VAL A 110 8.52 6.33 27.76
#